data_AF-A0A6N9TVB2-F1
#
_entry.id   AF-A0A6N9TVB2-F1
#
_cell.length_a   1.000
_cell.length_b   1.000
_cell.length_c   1.000
_cell.angle_alpha   90.00
_cell.angle_beta   90.00
_cell.angle_gamma   90.00
#
_symmetry.space_group_name_H-M   'P 1'
#
loop_
_entity.id
_entity.type
_entity.pdbx_description
1 polymer ?
#
loop_
_entity_poly.entity_id
_entity_poly.type
_entity_poly.pdbx_seq_one_letter_code
_entity_poly.pdbx_strand_id
1 'polypeptide(L)' 'PLDDPDVSRLHCAVTVSEDGRVSVADLGSTNGTSLDGAPVHDRPVRLAPGALLRLGESTLRLTTGRRAPSLTTTPD' A
#
# COMPACT_ATOMS: atom_id res chain seq x y z
N PRO A 1 -26.67 -0.94 -1.29
CA PRO A 1 -26.10 0.04 -2.23
C PRO A 1 -25.39 1.15 -1.45
N LEU A 2 -24.06 1.10 -1.39
CA LEU A 2 -23.24 2.16 -0.82
C LEU A 2 -22.76 3.02 -1.98
N ASP A 3 -23.56 4.03 -2.30
CA ASP A 3 -23.21 5.15 -3.18
C ASP A 3 -22.57 6.24 -2.31
N ASP A 4 -21.24 6.22 -2.23
CA ASP A 4 -20.44 7.35 -1.77
C ASP A 4 -19.61 7.85 -2.97
N PRO A 5 -19.77 9.11 -3.41
CA PRO A 5 -19.19 9.61 -4.67
C PRO A 5 -17.70 9.97 -4.60
N ASP A 6 -17.02 9.89 -3.45
CA ASP A 6 -15.55 10.12 -3.34
C ASP A 6 -14.71 8.83 -3.42
N VAL A 7 -15.36 7.75 -3.86
CA VAL A 7 -14.77 6.42 -3.92
C VAL A 7 -13.87 6.29 -5.15
N SER A 8 -12.64 6.80 -5.04
CA SER A 8 -11.51 6.06 -5.58
C SER A 8 -11.28 4.85 -4.66
N ARG A 9 -12.01 3.76 -4.95
CA ARG A 9 -11.84 2.41 -4.38
C ARG A 9 -10.38 1.92 -4.45
N LEU A 10 -9.55 2.58 -5.26
CA LEU A 10 -8.13 2.33 -5.48
C LEU A 10 -7.37 3.67 -5.36
N HIS A 11 -6.73 3.92 -4.22
CA HIS A 11 -5.87 5.11 -4.04
C HIS A 11 -4.51 4.92 -4.72
N CYS A 12 -3.85 3.79 -4.44
CA CYS A 12 -2.54 3.46 -4.96
C CYS A 12 -2.43 1.95 -5.22
N ALA A 13 -1.56 1.56 -6.14
CA ALA A 13 -1.15 0.18 -6.34
C ALA A 13 0.16 -0.08 -5.61
N VAL A 14 0.21 -1.12 -4.76
CA VAL A 14 1.45 -1.65 -4.21
C VAL A 14 1.79 -2.95 -4.94
N THR A 15 2.95 -2.98 -5.59
CA THR A 15 3.41 -4.13 -6.36
C THR A 15 4.64 -4.73 -5.68
N VAL A 16 4.64 -6.04 -5.52
CA VAL A 16 5.80 -6.81 -5.05
C VAL A 16 6.37 -7.55 -6.24
N SER A 17 7.60 -7.22 -6.61
CA SER A 17 8.35 -7.91 -7.66
C SER A 17 8.84 -9.28 -7.17
N GLU A 18 9.16 -10.16 -8.12
CA GLU A 18 9.65 -11.51 -7.83
C GLU A 18 10.97 -11.52 -7.02
N ASP A 19 11.76 -10.44 -7.12
CA ASP A 19 12.98 -10.23 -6.35
C ASP A 19 12.73 -9.64 -4.95
N GLY A 20 11.46 -9.56 -4.53
CA GLY A 20 11.05 -9.06 -3.23
C GLY A 20 11.07 -7.54 -3.10
N ARG A 21 11.35 -6.79 -4.18
CA ARG A 21 11.24 -5.32 -4.17
C ARG A 21 9.77 -4.93 -4.14
N VAL A 22 9.46 -3.96 -3.30
CA VAL A 22 8.12 -3.37 -3.23
C VAL A 22 8.15 -1.99 -3.89
N SER A 23 7.14 -1.70 -4.70
CA SER A 23 6.92 -0.38 -5.31
C SER A 23 5.49 0.07 -5.11
N VAL A 24 5.28 1.39 -5.11
CA VAL A 24 3.96 2.02 -5.02
C VAL A 24 3.77 3.02 -6.16
N ALA A 25 2.58 3.05 -6.75
CA ALA A 25 2.15 4.04 -7.74
C ALA A 25 0.78 4.59 -7.35
N ASP A 26 0.58 5.90 -7.51
CA ASP A 26 -0.72 6.54 -7.35
C ASP A 26 -1.63 6.22 -8.54
N LEU A 27 -2.92 5.99 -8.27
CA LEU A 27 -3.89 5.60 -9.31
C LEU A 27 -4.84 6.75 -9.68
N GLY A 28 -4.44 7.99 -9.40
CA GLY A 28 -5.33 9.15 -9.53
C GLY A 28 -6.17 9.32 -8.27
N SER A 29 -5.53 9.23 -7.09
CA SER A 29 -6.23 9.48 -5.85
C SER A 29 -6.65 10.95 -5.73
N THR A 30 -7.85 11.19 -5.20
CA THR A 30 -8.41 12.55 -5.05
C THR A 30 -7.55 13.42 -4.13
N ASN A 31 -7.00 12.83 -3.08
CA ASN A 31 -6.20 13.54 -2.07
C ASN A 31 -4.68 13.38 -2.25
N GLY A 32 -4.26 12.62 -3.27
CA GLY A 32 -2.86 12.31 -3.51
C GLY A 32 -2.29 11.19 -2.62
N THR A 33 -1.22 10.59 -3.12
CA THR A 33 -0.37 9.64 -2.39
C THR A 33 1.00 10.29 -2.16
N SER A 34 1.59 10.12 -0.98
CA SER A 34 2.98 10.54 -0.72
C SER A 34 3.76 9.48 0.03
N LEU A 35 5.05 9.35 -0.28
CA LEU A 35 5.99 8.42 0.31
C LEU A 35 7.10 9.20 1.01
N ASP A 36 7.24 9.03 2.32
CA ASP A 36 8.20 9.76 3.17
C ASP A 36 8.15 11.29 2.95
N GLY A 37 6.96 11.81 2.63
CA GLY A 37 6.72 13.23 2.34
C GLY A 37 6.92 13.64 0.87
N ALA A 38 7.43 12.78 0.01
CA ALA A 38 7.53 13.02 -1.43
C ALA A 38 6.24 12.59 -2.15
N PRO A 39 5.68 13.41 -3.06
CA PRO A 39 4.48 13.02 -3.81
C PRO A 39 4.76 11.81 -4.70
N VAL A 40 3.81 10.88 -4.72
CA VAL A 40 3.81 9.71 -5.61
C VAL A 40 2.76 9.97 -6.69
N HIS A 41 3.13 9.68 -7.93
CA HIS A 41 2.28 9.82 -9.10
C HIS A 41 2.06 8.43 -9.74
N ASP A 42 1.60 8.42 -10.98
CA ASP A 42 1.39 7.22 -11.80
C ASP A 42 2.66 6.35 -11.97
N ARG A 43 3.84 6.94 -11.83
CA ARG A 43 5.12 6.20 -11.92
C ARG A 43 5.41 5.41 -10.64
N PRO A 44 5.66 4.09 -10.74
CA PRO A 44 6.06 3.29 -9.60
C PRO A 44 7.35 3.81 -8.96
N VAL A 45 7.27 4.09 -7.65
CA VAL A 45 8.44 4.43 -6.82
C VAL A 45 8.73 3.30 -5.84
N ARG A 46 10.00 3.12 -5.49
CA ARG A 46 10.42 2.09 -4.53
C ARG A 46 9.84 2.38 -3.15
N LEU A 47 9.12 1.41 -2.59
CA LEU A 47 8.62 1.43 -1.21
C LEU A 47 9.57 0.59 -0.34
N ALA A 48 10.45 1.24 0.42
CA ALA A 48 11.36 0.54 1.31
C ALA A 48 10.66 0.08 2.60
N PRO A 49 11.08 -1.04 3.22
CA PRO A 49 10.65 -1.38 4.56
C PRO A 49 10.92 -0.24 5.55
N GLY A 50 9.92 0.08 6.36
CA GLY A 50 9.96 1.16 7.33
C GLY A 50 9.45 2.50 6.81
N ALA A 51 9.30 2.67 5.49
CA ALA A 51 8.82 3.90 4.88
C ALA A 51 7.35 4.20 5.21
N LEU A 52 7.01 5.48 5.23
CA LEU A 52 5.68 6.00 5.52
C LEU A 52 4.97 6.39 4.24
N LEU A 53 3.89 5.67 3.93
CA LEU A 53 3.01 5.96 2.82
C LEU A 53 1.77 6.69 3.34
N ARG A 54 1.57 7.93 2.92
CA ARG A 54 0.34 8.69 3.21
C ARG A 54 -0.61 8.62 2.02
N LEU A 55 -1.88 8.39 2.32
CA LEU A 55 -2.98 8.22 1.38
C LEU A 55 -4.11 9.13 1.87
N GLY A 56 -4.21 10.34 1.29
CA GLY A 56 -5.01 11.40 1.89
C GLY A 56 -4.73 11.59 3.39
N GLU A 57 -5.75 11.37 4.23
CA GLU A 57 -5.67 11.51 5.69
C GLU A 57 -5.11 10.26 6.41
N SER A 58 -4.90 9.15 5.70
CA SER A 58 -4.38 7.90 6.27
C SER A 58 -2.86 7.82 6.14
N THR A 59 -2.18 7.23 7.13
CA THR A 59 -0.74 6.93 7.06
C THR A 59 -0.51 5.45 7.33
N LEU A 60 0.14 4.78 6.38
CA LEU A 60 0.54 3.38 6.44
C LEU A 60 2.06 3.28 6.53
N ARG A 61 2.55 2.25 7.21
CA ARG A 61 3.97 1.94 7.29
C ARG A 61 4.22 0.54 6.75
N LEU A 62 5.12 0.41 5.78
CA LEU A 62 5.52 -0.91 5.31
C LEU A 62 6.44 -1.56 6.36
N THR A 63 6.12 -2.77 6.80
CA THR A 63 6.99 -3.57 7.67
C THR A 63 7.31 -4.89 7.02
N THR A 64 8.53 -5.39 7.22
CA THR A 64 8.87 -6.76 6.82
C THR A 64 8.22 -7.72 7.81
N GLY A 65 7.17 -8.40 7.37
CA GLY A 65 6.58 -9.49 8.14
C GLY A 65 7.53 -10.70 8.14
N ARG A 66 7.94 -11.17 9.33
CA ARG A 66 8.39 -12.55 9.45
C ARG A 66 7.15 -13.41 9.26
N ARG A 67 7.14 -14.31 8.26
CA ARG A 67 6.06 -15.28 8.13
C ARG A 67 5.99 -16.09 9.43
N ALA A 68 4.95 -15.89 10.23
CA ALA A 68 4.67 -16.79 11.33
C ALA A 68 4.39 -18.18 10.71
N PRO A 69 4.89 -19.29 11.29
CA PRO A 69 4.49 -20.60 10.84
C PRO A 69 2.96 -20.65 10.91
N SER A 70 2.32 -21.01 9.80
CA SER A 70 0.88 -21.25 9.76
C SER A 70 0.57 -22.27 10.86
N LEU A 71 -0.21 -21.85 11.85
CA LEU A 71 -0.71 -22.78 12.86
C LEU A 71 -1.60 -23.77 12.12
N THR A 72 -1.21 -25.04 12.12
CA THR A 72 -2.03 -26.12 11.60
C THR A 72 -3.27 -26.19 12.48
N THR A 73 -4.42 -25.73 11.98
CA THR A 73 -5.70 -25.95 12.65
C THR A 73 -6.04 -27.42 12.50
N THR A 74 -5.97 -28.19 13.59
CA THR A 74 -6.55 -29.53 13.64
C THR A 74 -8.07 -29.40 13.68
N PRO A 75 -8.84 -30.01 12.75
CA PRO A 75 -10.29 -30.10 12.90
C PRO A 75 -10.65 -31.07 14.05
N ASP A 76 -11.67 -30.70 14.82
CA ASP A 76 -12.30 -31.53 15.88
C ASP A 76 -13.07 -32.71 15.27
#